data_AF-A0A7S0EW85-F1
#
_entry.id   AF-A0A7S0EW85-F1
#
_cell.length_a   1.000
_cell.length_b   1.000
_cell.length_c   1.000
_cell.angle_alpha   90.00
_cell.angle_beta   90.00
_cell.angle_gamma   90.00
#
_symmetry.space_group_name_H-M   'P 1'
#
loop_
_entity.id
_entity.type
_entity.pdbx_description
1 polymer ?
#
loop_
_entity_poly.entity_id
_entity_poly.type
_entity_poly.pdbx_seq_one_letter_code
_entity_poly.pdbx_strand_id
1 'polypeptide(L)'
;RIFSSSLLQRLQERAGRAYIDPSVLRYIRDLVHHVRGNHQVARALSPKATSMLEIAARFSSSCCSESAQDSSDDDFCTPALIAGIFGPVIAHRLVPAKSLVGDLNLQESVVGNALEEVATPL
;
A
#
# COMPACT_ATOMS: atom_id res chain seq x y z
N ARG A 1 -6.65 -4.20 22.41
CA ARG A 1 -7.06 -5.62 22.27
C ARG A 1 -5.78 -6.44 22.10
N ILE A 2 -5.54 -7.45 22.93
CA ILE A 2 -4.37 -8.33 22.79
C ILE A 2 -4.79 -9.46 21.83
N PHE A 3 -4.10 -9.60 20.70
CA PHE A 3 -4.33 -10.71 19.79
C PHE A 3 -3.65 -11.97 20.34
N SER A 4 -4.36 -13.10 20.36
CA SER A 4 -3.71 -14.38 20.67
C SER A 4 -2.73 -14.77 19.57
N SER A 5 -1.66 -15.48 19.91
CA SER A 5 -0.71 -16.03 18.92
C SER A 5 -1.42 -16.88 17.86
N SER A 6 -2.42 -17.66 18.27
CA SER A 6 -3.27 -18.47 17.38
C SER A 6 -4.14 -17.64 16.43
N LEU A 7 -4.54 -16.42 16.81
CA LEU A 7 -5.26 -15.51 15.92
C LEU A 7 -4.29 -14.84 14.94
N LEU A 8 -3.11 -14.41 15.41
CA LEU A 8 -2.08 -13.84 14.55
C LEU A 8 -1.63 -14.82 13.47
N GLN A 9 -1.36 -16.06 13.83
CA GLN A 9 -0.96 -17.08 12.87
C GLN A 9 -2.04 -17.33 11.81
N ARG A 10 -3.32 -17.42 12.21
CA ARG A 10 -4.43 -17.57 11.25
C ARG A 10 -4.54 -16.38 10.29
N LEU A 11 -4.36 -15.16 10.79
CA LEU A 11 -4.36 -13.95 9.94
C LEU A 11 -3.18 -13.94 8.97
N GLN A 12 -1.99 -14.36 9.41
CA GLN A 12 -0.81 -14.48 8.54
C GLN A 12 -1.00 -15.53 7.45
N GLU A 13 -1.52 -16.72 7.80
CA GLU A 13 -1.80 -17.79 6.85
C GLU A 13 -2.86 -17.36 5.83
N ARG A 14 -3.90 -16.64 6.28
CA ARG A 14 -4.96 -16.10 5.44
C ARG A 14 -4.45 -15.01 4.49
N ALA A 15 -3.65 -14.07 4.98
CA ALA A 15 -2.99 -13.06 4.14
C ALA A 15 -2.08 -13.69 3.07
N GLY A 16 -1.43 -14.81 3.38
CA GLY A 16 -0.65 -15.58 2.41
C GLY A 16 -1.46 -16.12 1.22
N ARG A 17 -2.79 -16.22 1.36
CA ARG A 17 -3.72 -16.72 0.33
C ARG A 17 -4.49 -15.62 -0.40
N ALA A 18 -4.43 -14.37 0.07
CA ALA A 18 -5.13 -13.26 -0.55
C ALA A 18 -4.69 -13.09 -2.02
N TYR A 19 -5.65 -13.03 -2.93
CA TYR A 19 -5.40 -12.81 -4.35
C TYR A 19 -5.18 -11.32 -4.63
N ILE A 20 -4.14 -11.03 -5.41
CA ILE A 20 -3.90 -9.70 -5.96
C ILE A 20 -3.97 -9.82 -7.47
N ASP A 21 -4.92 -9.12 -8.07
CA ASP A 21 -5.04 -9.10 -9.52
C ASP A 21 -3.78 -8.47 -10.17
N PRO A 22 -3.28 -8.98 -11.30
CA PRO A 22 -2.16 -8.37 -12.01
C PRO A 22 -2.36 -6.89 -12.34
N SER A 23 -3.59 -6.42 -12.55
CA SER A 23 -3.89 -5.00 -12.74
C SER A 23 -3.61 -4.16 -11.49
N VAL A 24 -3.93 -4.70 -10.29
CA VAL A 24 -3.64 -4.07 -9.01
C VAL A 24 -2.14 -4.07 -8.73
N LEU A 25 -1.41 -5.14 -9.10
CA LEU A 25 0.05 -5.16 -9.03
C LEU A 25 0.69 -4.10 -9.93
N ARG A 26 0.17 -3.92 -11.16
CA ARG A 26 0.60 -2.84 -12.04
C ARG A 26 0.31 -1.47 -11.43
N TYR A 27 -0.88 -1.28 -10.85
CA TYR A 27 -1.24 -0.05 -10.16
C TYR A 27 -0.26 0.30 -9.02
N ILE A 28 0.07 -0.66 -8.14
CA ILE A 28 1.08 -0.48 -7.07
C ILE A 28 2.42 -0.06 -7.66
N ARG A 29 2.86 -0.74 -8.73
CA ARG A 29 4.13 -0.45 -9.39
C ARG A 29 4.13 0.97 -9.99
N ASP A 30 3.04 1.37 -10.62
CA ASP A 30 2.92 2.65 -11.31
C ASP A 30 2.87 3.81 -10.29
N LEU A 31 2.18 3.64 -9.16
CA LEU A 31 2.24 4.56 -8.01
C LEU A 31 3.68 4.75 -7.49
N VAL A 32 4.40 3.65 -7.27
CA VAL A 32 5.79 3.71 -6.81
C VAL A 32 6.68 4.40 -7.84
N HIS A 33 6.52 4.09 -9.13
CA HIS A 33 7.29 4.76 -10.20
C HIS A 33 6.99 6.25 -10.27
N HIS A 34 5.73 6.64 -10.14
CA HIS A 34 5.31 8.03 -10.13
C HIS A 34 6.03 8.80 -9.01
N VAL A 35 5.99 8.28 -7.77
CA VAL A 35 6.68 8.89 -6.63
C VAL A 35 8.20 8.94 -6.81
N ARG A 36 8.81 7.92 -7.44
CA ARG A 36 10.25 7.92 -7.75
C ARG A 36 10.64 8.98 -8.78
N GLY A 37 9.75 9.33 -9.70
CA GLY A 37 9.96 10.36 -10.71
C GLY A 37 9.68 11.77 -10.21
N ASN A 38 9.12 11.93 -9.00
CA ASN A 38 8.76 13.23 -8.46
C ASN A 38 10.02 14.03 -8.04
N HIS A 39 10.19 15.20 -8.64
CA HIS A 39 11.32 16.11 -8.44
C HIS A 39 11.43 16.66 -7.00
N GLN A 40 10.34 16.60 -6.23
CA GLN A 40 10.30 17.03 -4.84
C GLN A 40 10.99 16.03 -3.89
N VAL A 41 11.32 14.82 -4.36
CA VAL A 41 11.92 13.76 -3.56
C VAL A 41 13.39 13.55 -3.96
N ALA A 42 14.32 13.73 -3.02
CA ALA A 42 15.75 13.52 -3.25
C ALA A 42 16.12 12.04 -3.42
N ARG A 43 15.41 11.15 -2.73
CA ARG A 43 15.68 9.71 -2.74
C ARG A 43 14.43 8.93 -3.12
N ALA A 44 14.49 8.33 -4.30
CA ALA A 44 13.53 7.38 -4.80
C ALA A 44 13.24 6.24 -3.77
N LEU A 45 11.98 5.80 -3.73
CA LEU A 45 11.55 4.65 -2.92
C LEU A 45 12.36 3.41 -3.26
N SER A 46 12.83 2.65 -2.26
CA SER A 46 13.51 1.38 -2.53
C SER A 46 12.52 0.29 -2.98
N PRO A 47 12.98 -0.80 -3.64
CA PRO A 47 12.11 -1.94 -3.97
C PRO A 47 11.38 -2.53 -2.76
N LYS A 48 11.96 -2.39 -1.56
CA LYS A 48 11.34 -2.79 -0.30
C LYS A 48 9.99 -2.09 -0.06
N ALA A 49 9.81 -0.85 -0.52
CA ALA A 49 8.53 -0.15 -0.39
C ALA A 49 7.41 -0.88 -1.17
N THR A 50 7.71 -1.37 -2.37
CA THR A 50 6.78 -2.15 -3.18
C THR A 50 6.39 -3.46 -2.49
N SER A 51 7.36 -4.22 -1.97
CA SER A 51 7.07 -5.46 -1.23
C SER A 51 6.25 -5.20 0.03
N MET A 52 6.50 -4.10 0.74
CA MET A 52 5.72 -3.74 1.93
C MET A 52 4.28 -3.32 1.58
N LEU A 53 4.06 -2.65 0.45
CA LEU A 53 2.71 -2.35 -0.05
C LEU A 53 1.96 -3.63 -0.40
N GLU A 54 2.61 -4.58 -1.08
CA GLU A 54 2.01 -5.86 -1.42
C GLU A 54 1.61 -6.65 -0.16
N ILE A 55 2.51 -6.73 0.82
CA ILE A 55 2.24 -7.39 2.11
C ILE A 55 1.07 -6.70 2.82
N ALA A 56 1.11 -5.37 2.91
CA ALA A 56 0.05 -4.60 3.55
C ALA A 56 -1.30 -4.80 2.85
N ALA A 57 -1.31 -4.85 1.52
CA ALA A 57 -2.52 -5.10 0.73
C ALA A 57 -3.15 -6.45 1.08
N ARG A 58 -2.35 -7.52 1.11
CA ARG A 58 -2.80 -8.87 1.48
C ARG A 58 -3.36 -8.91 2.89
N PHE A 59 -2.65 -8.32 3.85
CA PHE A 59 -3.12 -8.26 5.24
C PHE A 59 -4.41 -7.47 5.37
N SER A 60 -4.51 -6.30 4.73
CA SER A 60 -5.70 -5.48 4.77
C SER A 60 -6.90 -6.19 4.15
N SER A 61 -6.71 -6.89 3.03
CA SER A 61 -7.77 -7.69 2.40
C SER A 61 -8.31 -8.77 3.35
N SER A 62 -7.42 -9.53 3.99
CA SER A 62 -7.79 -10.55 4.98
C SER A 62 -8.37 -10.02 6.28
N CYS A 63 -8.08 -8.77 6.66
CA CYS A 63 -8.66 -8.13 7.85
C CYS A 63 -10.01 -7.46 7.59
N CYS A 64 -10.29 -7.08 6.34
CA CYS A 64 -11.50 -6.36 5.95
C CYS A 64 -12.62 -7.25 5.41
N SER A 65 -12.35 -8.53 5.13
CA SER A 65 -13.40 -9.51 4.85
C SER A 65 -14.24 -9.72 6.13
N GLU A 66 -15.48 -9.20 6.12
CA GLU A 66 -16.46 -9.35 7.19
C GLU A 66 -16.87 -10.82 7.43
N SER A 67 -16.54 -11.70 6.50
CA SER A 67 -16.85 -13.12 6.42
C SER A 67 -15.81 -14.01 7.14
N ALA A 68 -15.28 -13.56 8.28
CA ALA A 68 -14.45 -14.42 9.15
C ALA A 68 -15.21 -15.65 9.71
N GLN A 69 -16.51 -15.78 9.46
CA GLN A 69 -17.35 -16.92 9.78
C GLN A 69 -17.78 -17.78 8.58
N ASP A 70 -17.77 -17.24 7.36
CA ASP A 70 -18.16 -17.98 6.15
C ASP A 70 -16.92 -18.25 5.29
N SER A 71 -16.58 -19.52 5.17
CA SER A 71 -15.39 -20.04 4.49
C SER A 71 -15.39 -19.86 2.96
N SER A 72 -16.15 -18.92 2.41
CA SER A 72 -16.40 -18.78 0.95
C SER A 72 -15.87 -17.51 0.31
N ASP A 73 -15.29 -16.57 1.06
CA ASP A 73 -14.82 -15.31 0.46
C ASP A 73 -13.31 -15.34 0.26
N ASP A 74 -12.91 -15.53 -0.99
CA ASP A 74 -11.56 -15.26 -1.45
C ASP A 74 -11.18 -13.81 -1.06
N ASP A 75 -10.10 -13.64 -0.32
CA ASP A 75 -9.61 -12.31 0.07
C ASP A 75 -9.01 -11.62 -1.17
N PHE A 76 -9.74 -10.66 -1.74
CA PHE A 76 -9.31 -9.91 -2.92
C PHE A 76 -8.75 -8.54 -2.56
N CYS A 77 -7.59 -8.21 -3.11
CA CYS A 77 -7.04 -6.85 -3.02
C CYS A 77 -7.70 -5.94 -4.07
N THR A 78 -8.22 -4.80 -3.63
CA THR A 78 -8.84 -3.80 -4.52
C THR A 78 -7.96 -2.56 -4.66
N PRO A 79 -8.08 -1.78 -5.76
CA PRO A 79 -7.33 -0.53 -5.91
C PRO A 79 -7.66 0.50 -4.81
N ALA A 80 -8.91 0.54 -4.36
CA ALA A 80 -9.34 1.39 -3.26
C ALA A 80 -8.60 1.06 -1.95
N LEU A 81 -8.38 -0.23 -1.68
CA LEU A 81 -7.60 -0.68 -0.54
C LEU A 81 -6.15 -0.22 -0.67
N ILE A 82 -5.55 -0.33 -1.86
CA ILE A 82 -4.19 0.18 -2.13
C ILE A 82 -4.11 1.69 -1.86
N ALA A 83 -5.07 2.47 -2.37
CA ALA A 83 -5.11 3.92 -2.14
C ALA A 83 -5.15 4.27 -0.64
N GLY A 84 -5.95 3.53 0.15
CA GLY A 84 -6.06 3.73 1.59
C GLY A 84 -4.78 3.42 2.38
N ILE A 85 -3.96 2.46 1.93
CA ILE A 85 -2.72 2.07 2.61
C ILE A 85 -1.46 2.75 2.05
N PHE A 86 -1.54 3.34 0.85
CA PHE A 86 -0.38 3.87 0.14
C PHE A 86 0.36 4.95 0.94
N GLY A 87 -0.36 5.98 1.40
CA GLY A 87 0.20 7.05 2.21
C GLY A 87 0.90 6.54 3.48
N PRO A 88 0.23 5.78 4.36
CA PRO A 88 0.83 5.22 5.57
C PRO A 88 2.09 4.38 5.33
N VAL A 89 2.14 3.59 4.25
CA VAL A 89 3.29 2.72 3.95
C VAL A 89 4.48 3.49 3.38
N ILE A 90 4.24 4.62 2.72
CA ILE A 90 5.21 5.29 1.85
C ILE A 90 5.69 6.64 2.38
N ALA A 91 4.84 7.42 3.04
CA ALA A 91 5.13 8.80 3.46
C ALA A 91 6.44 8.91 4.26
N HIS A 92 6.63 8.04 5.26
CA HIS A 92 7.83 8.00 6.11
C HIS A 92 9.11 7.52 5.38
N ARG A 93 9.00 7.08 4.12
CA ARG A 93 10.12 6.63 3.28
C ARG A 93 10.58 7.69 2.29
N LEU A 94 9.85 8.80 2.19
CA LEU A 94 10.18 9.92 1.32
C LEU A 94 11.26 10.78 1.97
N VAL A 95 12.30 11.08 1.18
CA VAL A 95 13.35 12.02 1.59
C VAL A 95 13.17 13.29 0.76
N PRO A 96 12.94 14.46 1.38
CA PRO A 96 12.77 15.73 0.67
C PRO A 96 13.99 16.10 -0.17
N ALA A 97 13.76 16.72 -1.32
CA ALA A 97 14.78 17.51 -2.02
C ALA A 97 15.35 18.59 -1.09
N LYS A 98 16.63 18.96 -1.28
CA LYS A 98 17.30 19.96 -0.43
C LYS A 98 16.53 21.28 -0.33
N SER A 99 15.87 21.70 -1.41
CA SER A 99 15.04 22.92 -1.48
C SER A 99 13.72 22.84 -0.72
N LEU A 100 13.31 21.64 -0.28
CA LEU A 100 12.03 21.36 0.37
C LEU A 100 12.22 20.78 1.78
N VAL A 101 13.43 20.83 2.33
CA VAL A 101 13.69 20.40 3.71
C VAL A 101 12.93 21.34 4.66
N GLY A 102 12.07 20.76 5.50
CA GLY A 102 11.21 21.52 6.42
C GLY A 102 9.79 21.76 5.91
N ASP A 103 9.49 21.38 4.66
CA ASP A 103 8.11 21.38 4.16
C ASP A 103 7.31 20.23 4.81
N LEU A 104 6.30 20.60 5.61
CA LEU A 104 5.43 19.67 6.30
C LEU A 104 4.38 19.02 5.38
N ASN A 105 4.11 19.64 4.24
CA ASN A 105 3.07 19.19 3.31
C ASN A 105 3.61 18.29 2.19
N LEU A 106 4.94 18.14 2.11
CA LEU A 106 5.58 17.36 1.04
C LEU A 106 5.01 15.95 0.92
N GLN A 107 4.85 15.25 2.04
CA GLN A 107 4.39 13.87 2.03
C GLN A 107 2.96 13.75 1.53
N GLU A 108 2.08 14.63 2.00
CA GLU A 108 0.69 14.68 1.58
C GLU A 108 0.57 15.04 0.10
N SER A 109 1.33 16.03 -0.37
CA SER A 109 1.33 16.44 -1.78
C SER A 109 1.88 15.33 -2.70
N VAL A 110 3.02 14.73 -2.38
CA VAL A 110 3.62 13.69 -3.24
C VAL A 110 2.73 12.43 -3.30
N VAL A 111 2.14 12.04 -2.17
CA VAL A 111 1.24 10.88 -2.09
C VAL A 111 -0.09 11.18 -2.78
N GLY A 112 -0.68 12.35 -2.51
CA GLY A 112 -1.94 12.81 -3.09
C GLY A 112 -1.86 12.88 -4.61
N ASN A 113 -0.84 13.59 -5.13
CA ASN A 113 -0.63 13.70 -6.57
C ASN A 113 -0.47 12.32 -7.24
N ALA A 114 0.25 11.38 -6.61
CA ALA A 114 0.40 10.04 -7.15
C ALA A 114 -0.94 9.28 -7.23
N LEU A 115 -1.80 9.41 -6.21
CA LEU A 115 -3.12 8.78 -6.19
C LEU A 115 -4.12 9.43 -7.15
N GLU A 116 -3.96 10.73 -7.44
CA GLU A 116 -4.79 11.47 -8.40
C GLU A 116 -4.38 11.21 -9.86
N GLU A 117 -3.07 11.13 -10.12
CA GLU A 117 -2.54 11.08 -11.50
C GLU A 117 -2.37 9.66 -12.04
N VAL A 118 -2.17 8.65 -11.19
CA VAL A 118 -2.02 7.26 -11.63
C VAL A 118 -3.39 6.63 -11.86
N ALA A 119 -3.63 6.17 -13.08
CA ALA A 119 -4.90 5.55 -13.47
C ALA A 119 -5.22 4.32 -12.61
N THR A 120 -6.31 4.42 -11.86
CA THR A 120 -6.89 3.30 -11.10
C THR A 120 -7.44 2.27 -12.09
N PRO A 121 -7.10 0.98 -11.97
CA PRO A 121 -7.66 -0.06 -12.83
C PRO A 121 -9.16 -0.25 -12.52
N LEU A 122 -9.94 -0.49 -13.59
CA LEU A 122 -11.39 -0.75 -13.55
C LEU A 122 -11.70 -2.15 -12.99
#